data_AF-A0A932G852-F1
#
_entry.id   AF-A0A932G852-F1
#
_cell.length_a   1.000
_cell.length_b   1.000
_cell.length_c   1.000
_cell.angle_alpha   90.00
_cell.angle_beta   90.00
_cell.angle_gamma   90.00
#
_symmetry.space_group_name_H-M   'P 1'
#
loop_
_entity.id
_entity.type
_entity.pdbx_description
1 polymer ?
#
loop_
_entity_poly.entity_id
_entity_poly.type
_entity_poly.pdbx_seq_one_letter_code
_entity_poly.pdbx_strand_id
1 'polypeptide(L)' 'MNPQVREIAEEIFRRKQASRREAANLPIEEKLRILVQMQRHANEIRRATGRPEMFVWQLE' A
#
# COMPACT_ATOMS: atom_id res chain seq x y z
N MET A 1 9.06 -0.93 -29.12
CA MET A 1 9.25 -1.28 -27.70
C MET A 1 10.03 -2.57 -27.64
N ASN A 2 11.12 -2.66 -26.86
CA ASN A 2 11.91 -3.88 -26.72
C ASN A 2 11.00 -5.02 -26.18
N PRO A 3 10.89 -6.19 -26.84
CA PRO A 3 10.05 -7.30 -26.41
C PRO A 3 10.28 -7.72 -24.96
N GLN A 4 11.53 -7.70 -24.51
CA GLN A 4 11.90 -8.06 -23.14
C GLN A 4 11.35 -7.06 -22.10
N VAL A 5 11.33 -5.77 -22.44
CA VAL A 5 10.73 -4.73 -21.58
C VAL A 5 9.22 -4.91 -21.49
N ARG A 6 8.57 -5.36 -22.57
CA ARG A 6 7.14 -5.66 -22.58
C ARG A 6 6.80 -6.82 -21.65
N GLU A 7 7.55 -7.91 -21.73
CA GLU A 7 7.34 -9.10 -20.88
C GLU A 7 7.50 -8.77 -19.39
N ILE A 8 8.55 -8.03 -19.03
CA ILE A 8 8.77 -7.58 -17.65
C ILE A 8 7.59 -6.71 -17.18
N ALA A 9 7.13 -5.77 -18.00
CA ALA A 9 5.99 -4.93 -17.66
C ALA A 9 4.73 -5.77 -17.43
N GLU A 10 4.41 -6.71 -18.33
CA GLU A 10 3.25 -7.59 -18.24
C GLU A 10 3.31 -8.49 -17.00
N GLU A 11 4.49 -8.99 -16.63
CA GLU A 11 4.69 -9.73 -15.39
C GLU A 11 4.45 -8.86 -14.15
N ILE A 12 5.01 -7.65 -14.12
CA ILE A 12 4.77 -6.69 -13.02
C ILE A 12 3.28 -6.39 -12.89
N PHE A 13 2.58 -6.18 -14.01
CA PHE A 13 1.13 -5.95 -13.99
C PHE A 13 0.36 -7.13 -13.42
N ARG A 14 0.69 -8.36 -13.84
CA ARG A 14 0.06 -9.58 -13.32
C ARG A 14 0.26 -9.74 -11.82
N ARG A 15 1.50 -9.55 -11.33
CA ARG A 15 1.81 -9.64 -9.89
C ARG A 15 1.07 -8.56 -9.09
N LYS A 16 1.04 -7.32 -9.59
CA LYS A 16 0.27 -6.22 -8.97
C LYS A 16 -1.23 -6.53 -8.94
N GLN A 17 -1.77 -7.12 -10.00
CA GLN A 17 -3.18 -7.50 -10.06
C GLN A 17 -3.51 -8.60 -9.05
N ALA A 18 -2.68 -9.64 -8.93
CA ALA A 18 -2.85 -10.72 -7.97
C ALA A 18 -2.85 -10.18 -6.53
N SER A 19 -1.83 -9.40 -6.17
CA SER A 19 -1.74 -8.78 -4.83
C SER A 19 -2.93 -7.88 -4.51
N ARG A 20 -3.43 -7.10 -5.48
CA ARG A 20 -4.65 -6.28 -5.29
C ARG A 20 -5.89 -7.13 -5.06
N ARG A 21 -6.03 -8.26 -5.76
CA ARG A 21 -7.16 -9.19 -5.57
C ARG A 21 -7.11 -9.84 -4.19
N GLU A 22 -5.93 -10.29 -3.76
CA GLU A 22 -5.74 -10.83 -2.41
C GLU A 22 -6.11 -9.80 -1.35
N ALA A 23 -5.58 -8.57 -1.46
CA ALA A 23 -5.92 -7.49 -0.55
C ALA A 23 -7.42 -7.14 -0.56
N ALA A 24 -8.07 -7.17 -1.73
CA ALA A 24 -9.50 -6.93 -1.86
C ALA A 24 -10.36 -8.02 -1.18
N ASN A 25 -9.85 -9.24 -1.07
CA ASN A 25 -10.53 -10.35 -0.42
C ASN A 25 -10.28 -10.44 1.10
N LEU A 26 -9.42 -9.58 1.66
CA LEU A 26 -9.20 -9.55 3.10
C LEU A 26 -10.49 -9.17 3.87
N PRO A 27 -10.68 -9.71 5.09
CA PRO A 27 -11.69 -9.20 6.01
C PRO A 27 -11.56 -7.69 6.21
N ILE A 28 -12.67 -7.01 6.48
CA ILE A 28 -12.69 -5.55 6.60
C ILE A 28 -11.78 -5.08 7.74
N GLU A 29 -11.72 -5.83 8.84
CA GLU A 29 -10.89 -5.57 10.01
C GLU A 29 -9.40 -5.56 9.63
N GLU A 30 -8.96 -6.50 8.79
CA GLU A 30 -7.58 -6.59 8.37
C GLU A 30 -7.19 -5.44 7.43
N LYS A 31 -8.11 -5.05 6.54
CA LYS A 31 -7.92 -3.85 5.69
C LYS A 31 -7.76 -2.60 6.54
N LEU A 32 -8.56 -2.45 7.59
CA LEU A 32 -8.46 -1.31 8.52
C LEU A 32 -7.12 -1.31 9.27
N ARG A 33 -6.64 -2.47 9.74
CA ARG A 33 -5.32 -2.59 10.36
C ARG A 33 -4.20 -2.14 9.42
N ILE A 34 -4.22 -2.61 8.17
CA ILE A 34 -3.25 -2.21 7.14
C ILE A 34 -3.30 -0.69 6.91
N LEU A 35 -4.49 -0.10 6.78
CA LEU A 35 -4.64 1.34 6.60
C LEU A 35 -4.05 2.14 7.77
N VAL A 36 -4.28 1.72 9.01
CA VAL A 36 -3.72 2.37 10.19
C VAL A 36 -2.19 2.25 10.23
N GLN A 37 -1.63 1.10 9.88
CA GLN A 37 -0.18 0.93 9.75
C GLN A 37 0.40 1.89 8.70
N MET A 38 -0.27 2.03 7.54
CA MET A 38 0.13 2.98 6.50
C MET A 38 0.07 4.44 6.99
N GLN A 39 -0.96 4.81 7.76
CA GLN A 39 -1.08 6.15 8.36
C GLN A 39 0.07 6.44 9.33
N ARG A 40 0.43 5.46 10.19
CA ARG A 40 1.55 5.59 11.13
C ARG A 40 2.88 5.78 10.39
N HIS A 41 3.15 4.95 9.39
CA HIS A 41 4.36 5.08 8.59
C HIS A 41 4.43 6.41 7.82
N ALA A 42 3.30 6.88 7.28
CA ALA A 42 3.24 8.19 6.66
C ALA A 42 3.60 9.32 7.66
N ASN A 43 3.17 9.20 8.91
CA ASN A 43 3.55 10.16 9.96
C ASN A 43 5.04 10.12 10.33
N GLU A 44 5.67 8.94 10.31
CA GLU A 44 7.13 8.83 10.48
C GLU A 44 7.88 9.66 9.42
N ILE A 45 7.48 9.53 8.16
CA ILE A 45 8.06 10.30 7.04
C ILE A 45 7.77 11.79 7.20
N ARG A 46 6.55 12.17 7.61
CA ARG A 46 6.18 13.57 7.81
C ARG A 46 6.99 14.22 8.93
N ARG A 47 7.19 13.52 10.04
CA ARG A 47 8.06 13.94 11.14
C ARG A 47 9.50 14.14 10.67
N ALA A 48 10.04 13.20 9.90
CA ALA A 48 11.39 13.30 9.35
C ALA A 48 11.58 14.45 8.35
N THR A 49 10.49 14.89 7.70
CA THR A 49 10.51 15.96 6.68
C THR A 49 9.97 17.30 7.20
N GLY A 50 9.75 17.44 8.50
CA GLY A 50 9.27 18.68 9.13
C GLY A 50 7.83 19.07 8.76
N ARG A 51 7.02 18.10 8.31
CA ARG A 51 5.60 18.30 7.97
C ARG A 51 4.70 17.96 9.16
N PRO A 52 3.56 18.65 9.33
CA PRO A 52 2.60 18.32 10.38
C PRO A 52 2.05 16.91 10.19
N GLU A 53 1.89 16.16 11.29
CA GLU A 53 1.33 14.81 11.29
C GLU A 53 -0.16 14.83 10.88
N MET A 54 -0.61 13.73 10.29
CA MET A 54 -2.01 13.48 9.97
C MET A 54 -2.67 12.64 11.07
N PHE A 55 -4.00 12.66 11.09
CA PHE A 55 -4.78 11.81 12.00
C PHE A 55 -4.53 10.32 11.71
N VAL A 56 -4.42 9.54 12.79
CA VAL A 56 -4.31 8.08 12.75
C VAL A 56 -5.53 7.50 13.46
N TRP A 57 -6.25 6.59 12.80
CA TRP A 57 -7.40 5.94 13.43
C TRP A 57 -6.96 5.03 14.59
N GLN A 58 -7.71 5.11 15.69
CA GLN A 58 -7.56 4.21 16.83
C GLN A 58 -8.50 3.03 16.59
N LEU A 59 -7.91 1.86 16.37
CA LEU A 59 -8.63 0.60 16.38
C LEU A 59 -8.43 0.02 17.79
N GLU A 60 -9.44 0.16 18.64
CA GLU A 60 -9.50 -0.49 19.95
C GLU A 60 -9.62 -2.02 19.81
#